data_AF-A0A4R6Y3Q5-F1
#
_entry.id   AF-A0A4R6Y3Q5-F1
#
_cell.length_a   1.000
_cell.length_b   1.000
_cell.length_c   1.000
_cell.angle_alpha   90.00
_cell.angle_beta   90.00
_cell.angle_gamma   90.00
#
_symmetry.space_group_name_H-M   'P 1'
#
loop_
_entity.id
_entity.type
_entity.pdbx_description
1 polymer ?
#
loop_
_entity_poly.entity_id
_entity_poly.type
_entity_poly.pdbx_seq_one_letter_code
_entity_poly.pdbx_strand_id
1 'polypeptide(L)' 'MSKPPHKSRSASSTNSNQAVSSPKRRRPKHDVSTWTVIDDWPEKVPITQAEIEIFERYFGDVLDELFGPIDPIERSKR' A
#
# COMPACT_ATOMS: atom_id res chain seq x y z
N MET A 1 -44.58 58.11 -36.67
CA MET A 1 -43.80 56.85 -36.76
C MET A 1 -42.91 56.72 -35.52
N SER A 2 -42.89 55.53 -34.92
CA SER A 2 -42.24 55.16 -33.64
C SER A 2 -40.74 54.86 -33.75
N LYS A 3 -39.97 55.22 -32.69
CA LYS A 3 -38.91 54.46 -31.95
C LYS A 3 -37.95 55.44 -31.22
N PRO A 4 -37.19 55.04 -30.16
CA PRO A 4 -37.20 53.80 -29.35
C PRO A 4 -37.33 54.05 -27.82
N PRO A 5 -37.46 53.01 -26.98
CA PRO A 5 -37.47 53.15 -25.52
C PRO A 5 -36.06 53.45 -24.97
N HIS A 6 -35.97 54.37 -24.01
CA HIS A 6 -34.76 54.59 -23.22
C HIS A 6 -34.51 53.36 -22.34
N LYS A 7 -33.51 52.57 -22.73
CA LYS A 7 -33.01 51.42 -21.98
C LYS A 7 -32.42 51.91 -20.66
N SER A 8 -33.16 51.72 -19.57
CA SER A 8 -32.66 51.85 -18.20
C SER A 8 -31.39 51.01 -18.07
N ARG A 9 -30.28 51.68 -17.73
CA ARG A 9 -29.00 51.05 -17.41
C ARG A 9 -29.17 50.30 -16.09
N SER A 10 -29.69 49.07 -16.14
CA SER A 10 -29.52 48.13 -15.04
C SER A 10 -28.04 47.78 -14.97
N ALA A 11 -27.34 48.41 -14.03
CA ALA A 11 -26.04 47.96 -13.59
C ALA A 11 -26.19 46.50 -13.18
N SER A 12 -25.64 45.59 -13.98
CA SER A 12 -25.42 44.21 -13.56
C SER A 12 -24.36 44.26 -12.47
N SER A 13 -24.80 44.44 -11.23
CA SER A 13 -23.96 44.24 -10.06
C SER A 13 -23.48 42.80 -10.11
N THR A 14 -22.20 42.66 -10.42
CA THR A 14 -21.48 41.39 -10.42
C THR A 14 -21.42 40.95 -8.96
N ASN A 15 -22.38 40.15 -8.51
CA ASN A 15 -22.25 39.53 -7.20
C ASN A 15 -21.34 38.31 -7.32
N SER A 16 -20.05 38.60 -7.31
CA SER A 16 -18.97 37.65 -7.05
C SER A 16 -19.11 37.15 -5.62
N ASN A 17 -19.78 36.02 -5.43
CA ASN A 17 -19.66 35.19 -4.22
C ASN A 17 -20.25 33.80 -4.44
N GLN A 18 -19.67 33.04 -5.36
CA GLN A 18 -19.68 31.57 -5.25
C GLN A 18 -18.26 31.06 -5.50
N ALA A 19 -17.40 31.29 -4.51
CA ALA A 19 -16.25 30.43 -4.34
C ALA A 19 -16.77 29.05 -3.92
N VAL A 20 -17.01 28.19 -4.91
CA VAL A 20 -17.22 26.76 -4.69
C VAL A 20 -15.94 26.23 -4.04
N SER A 21 -15.95 26.12 -2.72
CA SER A 21 -14.88 25.47 -1.98
C SER A 21 -14.83 24.02 -2.44
N SER A 22 -13.94 23.72 -3.39
CA SER A 22 -13.64 22.35 -3.75
C SER A 22 -13.20 21.65 -2.46
N PRO A 23 -13.82 20.54 -2.04
CA PRO A 23 -13.41 19.87 -0.83
C PRO A 23 -11.96 19.43 -1.04
N LYS A 24 -11.05 20.11 -0.34
CA LYS A 24 -9.63 19.78 -0.32
C LYS A 24 -9.55 18.33 0.12
N ARG A 25 -9.25 17.42 -0.81
CA ARG A 25 -9.12 15.98 -0.53
C ARG A 25 -8.16 15.84 0.65
N ARG A 26 -8.70 15.57 1.85
CA ARG A 26 -7.88 15.36 3.04
C ARG A 26 -7.12 14.07 2.77
N ARG A 27 -5.80 14.14 2.80
CA ARG A 27 -4.97 12.93 2.73
C ARG A 27 -5.40 12.04 3.91
N PRO A 28 -5.69 10.75 3.69
CA PRO A 28 -6.02 9.85 4.78
C PRO A 28 -4.93 9.94 5.84
N LYS A 29 -5.32 10.23 7.08
CA LYS A 29 -4.40 10.06 8.21
C LYS A 29 -4.31 8.56 8.43
N HIS A 30 -3.20 7.96 8.05
CA HIS A 30 -2.94 6.55 8.28
C HIS A 30 -2.64 6.36 9.76
N ASP A 31 -3.66 5.95 10.50
CA ASP A 31 -3.51 5.51 11.89
C ASP A 31 -3.04 4.06 11.87
N VAL A 32 -1.80 3.81 12.31
CA VAL A 32 -1.19 2.47 12.32
C VAL A 32 -1.99 1.51 13.19
N SER A 33 -2.73 2.01 14.19
CA SER A 33 -3.61 1.17 15.03
C SER A 33 -4.78 0.57 14.25
N THR A 34 -5.09 1.10 13.07
CA THR A 34 -6.14 0.58 12.17
C THR A 34 -5.62 -0.45 11.17
N TRP A 35 -4.33 -0.76 11.17
CA TRP A 35 -3.76 -1.77 10.28
C TRP A 35 -4.07 -3.17 10.81
N THR A 36 -4.72 -3.97 9.97
CA THR A 36 -4.94 -5.38 10.23
C THR A 36 -3.78 -6.18 9.64
N VAL A 37 -3.06 -6.92 10.47
CA VAL A 37 -2.11 -7.95 10.01
C VAL A 37 -2.93 -9.20 9.70
N ILE A 38 -2.95 -9.59 8.43
CA ILE A 38 -3.61 -10.80 7.97
C ILE A 38 -2.53 -11.77 7.50
N ASP A 39 -2.58 -12.99 8.03
CA ASP A 39 -1.72 -14.08 7.59
C ASP A 39 -2.41 -14.85 6.47
N ASP A 40 -2.34 -14.30 5.25
CA ASP A 40 -2.97 -14.85 4.05
C ASP A 40 -2.13 -15.97 3.39
N TRP A 41 -1.31 -16.67 4.18
CA TRP A 41 -0.44 -17.71 3.64
C TRP A 41 -1.25 -18.96 3.25
N PRO A 42 -0.91 -19.59 2.10
CA PRO A 42 -1.51 -20.86 1.73
C PRO A 42 -1.08 -21.95 2.71
N GLU A 43 -1.88 -23.03 2.80
CA GLU A 43 -1.56 -24.21 3.63
C GLU A 43 -0.14 -24.75 3.33
N LYS A 44 0.29 -24.64 2.08
CA LYS A 44 1.67 -24.92 1.65
C LYS A 44 2.16 -23.81 0.73
N VAL A 45 3.26 -23.18 1.10
CA VAL A 45 4.00 -22.28 0.22
C VAL A 45 4.81 -23.15 -0.74
N PRO A 46 4.55 -23.09 -2.06
CA PRO A 46 5.35 -23.84 -3.02
C PRO A 46 6.75 -23.23 -3.08
N ILE A 47 7.77 -24.06 -2.88
CA ILE A 47 9.18 -23.69 -3.00
C ILE A 47 9.78 -24.55 -4.10
N THR A 48 10.49 -23.93 -5.03
CA THR A 48 11.15 -24.57 -6.15
C THR A 48 12.59 -24.95 -5.82
N GLN A 49 13.18 -25.88 -6.57
CA GLN A 49 14.57 -26.27 -6.38
C GLN A 49 15.54 -25.10 -6.57
N ALA A 50 15.27 -24.23 -7.55
CA ALA A 50 16.09 -23.05 -7.80
C ALA A 50 16.04 -22.06 -6.62
N GLU A 51 14.89 -21.92 -5.95
CA GLU A 51 14.80 -21.10 -4.73
C GLU A 51 15.59 -21.72 -3.58
N ILE A 52 15.52 -23.05 -3.40
CA ILE A 52 16.31 -23.76 -2.37
C ILE A 52 17.80 -23.51 -2.58
N GLU A 53 18.31 -23.62 -3.81
CA GLU A 53 19.72 -23.36 -4.13
C GLU A 53 20.15 -21.92 -3.80
N ILE A 54 19.26 -20.94 -4.02
CA ILE A 54 19.49 -19.55 -3.65
C ILE A 54 19.55 -19.41 -2.13
N PHE A 55 18.63 -20.03 -1.40
CA PHE A 55 18.66 -20.02 0.07
C PHE A 55 19.93 -20.63 0.62
N GLU A 56 20.33 -21.81 0.16
CA GLU A 56 21.55 -22.48 0.60
C GLU A 56 22.80 -21.65 0.27
N ARG A 57 22.86 -21.02 -0.91
CA ARG A 57 24.04 -20.23 -1.31
C ARG A 57 24.23 -18.96 -0.46
N TYR A 58 23.15 -18.32 -0.01
CA TYR A 58 23.23 -17.06 0.72
C TYR A 58 23.02 -17.17 2.22
N PHE A 59 22.37 -18.24 2.69
CA PHE A 59 22.05 -18.45 4.10
C PHE A 59 22.66 -19.72 4.67
N GLY A 60 23.36 -20.54 3.87
CA GLY A 60 23.91 -21.81 4.34
C GLY A 60 24.82 -21.66 5.56
N ASP A 61 25.70 -20.65 5.56
CA ASP A 61 26.58 -20.33 6.68
C ASP A 61 25.81 -19.90 7.95
N VAL A 62 24.79 -19.06 7.80
CA VAL A 62 23.91 -18.63 8.90
C VAL A 62 23.11 -19.81 9.46
N LEU A 63 22.62 -20.70 8.59
CA LEU A 63 21.87 -21.88 9.00
C LEU A 63 22.79 -22.88 9.71
N ASP A 64 24.00 -23.09 9.21
CA ASP A 64 25.00 -23.94 9.85
C ASP A 64 25.42 -23.39 11.22
N GLU A 65 25.52 -22.07 11.39
CA GLU A 65 25.74 -21.43 12.69
C GLU A 65 24.54 -21.61 13.64
N LEU A 66 23.32 -21.40 13.12
CA LEU A 66 22.09 -21.44 13.92
C LEU A 66 21.74 -22.86 14.40
N PHE A 67 21.95 -23.87 13.55
CA PHE A 67 21.60 -25.25 13.84
C PHE A 67 22.79 -26.12 14.25
N GLY A 68 24.01 -25.62 14.05
CA GLY A 68 25.24 -26.36 14.29
C GLY A 68 25.43 -27.52 13.32
N PRO A 69 26.54 -28.25 13.43
CA PRO A 69 26.71 -29.52 12.73
C PRO A 69 25.56 -30.45 13.14
N ILE A 70 24.83 -30.96 12.16
CA ILE A 70 23.89 -32.06 12.40
C ILE A 70 24.76 -33.26 12.79
N ASP A 71 24.93 -33.48 14.10
CA ASP A 71 25.49 -34.72 14.59
C ASP A 71 24.68 -35.84 13.93
N PRO A 72 25.32 -36.87 13.35
CA PRO A 72 24.61 -38.00 12.77
C PRO A 72 24.02 -38.87 13.89
N ILE A 73 23.10 -38.30 14.67
CA ILE A 73 22.30 -38.98 15.68
C ILE A 73 21.24 -39.78 14.91
N GLU A 74 21.63 -40.97 14.46
CA GLU A 74 20.78 -42.17 14.31
C GLU A 74 21.43 -43.29 13.47
N ARG A 75 22.65 -43.14 12.92
CA ARG A 75 23.28 -44.28 12.20
C ARG A 75 24.12 -45.23 13.06
N SER A 76 24.18 -44.99 14.36
CA SER A 76 24.92 -45.84 15.29
C SER A 76 24.20 -45.94 16.64
N LYS A 77 23.11 -46.71 16.68
CA LYS A 77 22.76 -47.59 17.81
C LYS A 77 21.47 -48.39 17.51
N ARG A 78 21.70 -49.62 17.03
CA ARG A 78 20.94 -50.89 17.17
C ARG A 78 20.47 -51.50 15.86
#